data_AF-A0A432JRN4-F1
#
_entry.id   AF-A0A432JRN4-F1
#
_cell.length_a   1.000
_cell.length_b   1.000
_cell.length_c   1.000
_cell.angle_alpha   90.00
_cell.angle_beta   90.00
_cell.angle_gamma   90.00
#
_symmetry.space_group_name_H-M   'P 1'
#
loop_
_entity.id
_entity.type
_entity.pdbx_description
1 polymer ?
#
loop_
_entity_poly.entity_id
_entity_poly.type
_entity_poly.pdbx_seq_one_letter_code
_entity_poly.pdbx_strand_id
1 'polypeptide(L)'
;MNHARIAAEALRFRLGTFASGTADQGNGATAQDSWFDATEAGEILAACGDPGVDSALRLLGETWQAAGLPVSTMDRPWSAGDAARLRTVGGVRLLDTLDELVTGVSRCRLPH
;
A
#
# COMPACT_ATOMS: atom_id res chain seq x y z
N MET A 1 -11.02 8.53 9.00
CA MET A 1 -9.97 7.76 8.30
C MET A 1 -10.24 6.30 8.53
N ASN A 2 -10.24 5.49 7.48
CA ASN A 2 -10.49 4.07 7.55
C ASN A 2 -9.19 3.30 7.28
N HIS A 3 -8.66 2.59 8.29
CA HIS A 3 -7.38 1.89 8.18
C HIS A 3 -7.38 0.79 7.11
N ALA A 4 -8.50 0.08 6.94
CA ALA A 4 -8.63 -0.91 5.88
C ALA A 4 -8.51 -0.27 4.49
N ARG A 5 -9.13 0.90 4.29
CA ARG A 5 -9.00 1.65 3.04
C ARG A 5 -7.59 2.18 2.81
N ILE A 6 -6.91 2.66 3.86
CA ILE A 6 -5.52 3.12 3.75
C ILE A 6 -4.60 1.96 3.37
N ALA A 7 -4.75 0.81 4.04
CA ALA A 7 -4.00 -0.40 3.72
C ALA A 7 -4.27 -0.86 2.28
N ALA A 8 -5.53 -0.82 1.83
CA ALA A 8 -5.90 -1.15 0.46
C ALA A 8 -5.23 -0.22 -0.57
N GLU A 9 -5.21 1.10 -0.34
CA GLU A 9 -4.52 2.04 -1.24
C GLU A 9 -3.01 1.85 -1.26
N ALA A 10 -2.40 1.55 -0.10
CA ALA A 10 -0.98 1.23 -0.01
C ALA A 10 -0.63 -0.04 -0.83
N LEU A 11 -1.45 -1.08 -0.72
CA LEU A 11 -1.30 -2.31 -1.50
C LEU A 11 -1.48 -2.05 -3.01
N ARG A 12 -2.50 -1.28 -3.40
CA ARG A 12 -2.71 -0.86 -4.80
C ARG A 12 -1.51 -0.12 -5.34
N PHE A 13 -0.98 0.83 -4.58
CA PHE A 13 0.21 1.59 -4.96
C PHE A 13 1.43 0.68 -5.16
N ARG A 14 1.66 -0.26 -4.24
CA ARG A 14 2.80 -1.17 -4.32
C ARG A 14 2.71 -2.11 -5.53
N LEU A 15 1.54 -2.69 -5.77
CA LEU A 15 1.26 -3.57 -6.91
C LEU A 15 1.29 -2.83 -8.24
N GLY A 16 0.75 -1.62 -8.31
CA GLY A 16 0.84 -0.76 -9.49
C GLY A 16 2.28 -0.35 -9.82
N THR A 17 3.14 -0.22 -8.80
CA THR A 17 4.59 0.01 -9.00
C THR A 17 5.26 -1.20 -9.67
N PHE A 18 4.88 -2.43 -9.29
CA PHE A 18 5.37 -3.64 -9.94
C PHE A 18 4.89 -3.74 -11.39
N ALA A 19 3.60 -3.51 -11.65
CA ALA A 19 3.02 -3.54 -13.00
C ALA A 19 3.64 -2.51 -13.95
N SER A 20 3.96 -1.30 -13.44
CA SER A 20 4.65 -0.27 -14.23
C SER A 20 6.11 -0.61 -14.53
N GLY A 21 6.76 -1.42 -13.68
CA GLY A 21 8.14 -1.89 -13.88
C GLY A 21 8.25 -3.10 -14.82
N THR A 22 7.17 -3.87 -15.01
CA THR A 22 7.12 -5.03 -15.91
C THR A 22 6.45 -4.75 -17.26
N ALA A 23 5.89 -3.55 -17.45
CA ALA A 23 5.18 -3.15 -18.68
C ALA A 23 6.07 -3.06 -19.94
N ASP A 24 7.38 -3.31 -19.83
CA ASP A 24 8.31 -3.43 -20.97
C ASP A 24 8.41 -4.86 -21.54
N GLN A 25 7.59 -5.82 -21.10
CA GLN A 25 7.57 -7.18 -21.67
C GLN A 25 6.19 -7.61 -22.17
N GLY A 26 5.69 -6.93 -23.22
CA GLY A 26 4.99 -7.58 -24.34
C GLY A 26 3.68 -8.34 -24.10
N ASN A 27 3.12 -8.35 -22.90
CA ASN A 27 1.81 -8.92 -22.62
C ASN A 27 0.99 -7.92 -21.81
N GLY A 28 -0.09 -7.40 -22.41
CA GLY A 28 -0.97 -6.38 -21.84
C GLY A 28 -1.79 -6.85 -20.64
N ALA A 29 -1.13 -7.41 -19.62
CA ALA A 29 -1.72 -7.68 -18.32
C ALA A 29 -1.85 -6.34 -17.60
N THR A 30 -3.01 -5.70 -17.76
CA THR A 30 -3.44 -4.67 -16.82
C THR A 30 -3.45 -5.28 -15.42
N ALA A 31 -3.08 -4.52 -14.39
CA ALA A 31 -3.14 -4.92 -12.97
C ALA A 31 -4.54 -5.42 -12.50
N GLN A 32 -5.52 -5.42 -13.41
CA GLN A 32 -6.87 -5.92 -13.31
C GLN A 32 -7.01 -7.46 -13.39
N ASP A 33 -5.96 -8.22 -13.74
CA ASP A 33 -5.98 -9.69 -13.67
C ASP A 33 -5.73 -10.22 -12.23
N SER A 34 -6.61 -9.79 -11.32
CA SER A 34 -7.40 -10.62 -10.38
C SER A 34 -6.77 -11.82 -9.63
N TRP A 35 -5.56 -11.74 -9.06
CA TRP A 35 -5.20 -12.64 -7.93
C TRP A 35 -5.13 -11.91 -6.57
N PHE A 36 -5.17 -10.59 -6.55
CA PHE A 36 -5.04 -9.83 -5.30
C PHE A 36 -6.14 -8.78 -5.15
N ASP A 37 -7.15 -9.06 -4.31
CA ASP A 37 -8.13 -8.05 -3.89
C ASP A 37 -7.53 -7.20 -2.76
N ALA A 38 -7.09 -6.00 -3.11
CA ALA A 38 -6.54 -5.04 -2.15
C ALA A 38 -7.56 -4.59 -1.10
N THR A 39 -8.86 -4.65 -1.39
CA THR A 39 -9.91 -4.29 -0.44
C THR A 39 -9.99 -5.33 0.67
N GLU A 40 -10.15 -6.61 0.30
CA GLU A 40 -10.14 -7.74 1.22
C GLU A 40 -8.84 -7.78 2.05
N ALA A 41 -7.69 -7.63 1.37
CA ALA A 41 -6.39 -7.59 2.04
C ALA A 41 -6.28 -6.43 3.04
N GLY A 42 -6.82 -5.25 2.69
CA GLY A 42 -6.87 -4.11 3.60
C GLY A 42 -7.72 -4.38 4.85
N GLU A 43 -8.86 -5.04 4.70
CA GLU A 43 -9.71 -5.46 5.82
C GLU A 43 -9.00 -6.46 6.73
N ILE A 44 -8.31 -7.46 6.15
CA ILE A 44 -7.51 -8.44 6.89
C ILE A 44 -6.43 -7.73 7.73
N LEU A 45 -5.66 -6.83 7.10
CA LEU A 45 -4.60 -6.08 7.78
C LEU A 45 -5.13 -5.22 8.93
N ALA A 46 -6.30 -4.60 8.74
CA ALA A 46 -6.90 -3.77 9.78
C ALA A 46 -7.45 -4.58 10.97
N ALA A 47 -7.79 -5.85 10.76
CA ALA A 47 -8.43 -6.68 11.77
C ALA A 47 -7.45 -7.56 12.57
N CYS A 48 -6.30 -7.95 11.99
CA CYS A 48 -5.43 -8.97 12.60
C CYS A 48 -4.59 -8.48 13.80
N GLY A 49 -4.39 -7.17 13.96
CA GLY A 49 -3.61 -6.61 15.07
C GLY A 49 -2.11 -6.94 15.03
N ASP A 50 -1.55 -7.22 13.85
CA ASP A 50 -0.12 -7.48 13.67
C ASP A 50 0.70 -6.21 13.96
N PRO A 51 1.67 -6.25 14.90
CA PRO A 51 2.44 -5.06 15.29
C PRO A 51 3.32 -4.48 14.15
N GLY A 52 3.73 -5.32 13.20
CA GLY A 52 4.48 -4.91 12.02
C GLY A 52 3.59 -4.10 11.07
N VAL A 53 2.36 -4.55 10.86
CA VAL A 53 1.34 -3.84 10.08
C VAL A 53 1.01 -2.48 10.70
N ASP A 54 0.78 -2.42 12.01
CA ASP A 54 0.50 -1.17 12.71
C ASP A 54 1.67 -0.17 12.59
N SER A 55 2.90 -0.68 12.69
CA SER A 55 4.11 0.14 12.54
C SER A 55 4.27 0.65 11.11
N ALA A 56 3.99 -0.19 10.12
CA ALA A 56 4.03 0.19 8.71
C ALA A 56 2.96 1.24 8.37
N LEU A 57 1.72 1.08 8.86
CA LEU A 57 0.66 2.08 8.66
C LEU A 57 1.00 3.43 9.30
N ARG A 58 1.65 3.43 10.47
CA ARG A 58 2.13 4.65 11.13
C ARG A 58 3.22 5.35 10.31
N LEU A 59 4.22 4.60 9.85
CA LEU A 59 5.30 5.11 9.00
C LEU A 59 4.78 5.66 7.67
N LEU A 60 3.79 4.99 7.09
CA LEU A 60 3.11 5.47 5.88
C LEU A 60 2.38 6.80 6.15
N GLY A 61 1.70 6.92 7.29
CA GLY A 61 1.04 8.16 7.71
C GLY A 61 2.01 9.33 7.92
N GLU A 62 3.15 9.07 8.57
CA GLU A 62 4.23 10.04 8.73
C GLU A 62 4.80 10.48 7.37
N THR A 63 5.03 9.53 6.48
CA THR A 63 5.52 9.81 5.12
C THR A 63 4.51 10.64 4.33
N TRP A 64 3.21 10.35 4.46
CA TRP A 64 2.13 11.11 3.83
C TRP A 64 2.10 12.57 4.30
N GLN A 65 2.22 12.78 5.60
CA GLN A 65 2.28 14.13 6.18
C GLN A 65 3.57 14.86 5.77
N ALA A 66 4.72 14.20 5.80
CA ALA A 66 5.99 14.76 5.37
C ALA A 66 6.00 15.10 3.87
N ALA A 67 5.29 14.31 3.06
CA ALA A 67 5.01 14.61 1.67
C ALA A 67 4.09 15.82 1.51
N GLY A 68 3.56 16.43 2.56
CA GLY A 68 2.67 17.58 2.51
C GLY A 68 1.32 17.25 1.85
N LEU A 69 0.84 16.02 2.05
CA LEU A 69 -0.46 15.57 1.57
C LEU A 69 -1.51 15.69 2.70
N PRO A 70 -2.75 16.09 2.40
CA PRO A 70 -3.80 16.15 3.41
C PRO A 70 -4.10 14.76 3.97
N VAL A 71 -4.04 14.62 5.29
CA VAL A 71 -4.31 13.35 5.98
C VAL A 71 -5.73 12.84 5.66
N SER A 72 -6.68 13.74 5.45
CA SER A 72 -8.08 13.41 5.12
C SER A 72 -8.30 12.77 3.75
N THR A 73 -7.25 12.66 2.92
CA THR A 73 -7.32 12.04 1.58
C THR A 73 -6.55 10.73 1.49
N MET A 74 -5.91 10.29 2.56
CA MET A 74 -5.07 9.08 2.58
C MET A 74 -5.86 7.78 2.31
N ASP A 75 -7.15 7.76 2.62
CA ASP A 75 -8.07 6.63 2.39
C ASP A 75 -8.81 6.68 1.03
N ARG A 76 -8.41 7.61 0.16
CA ARG A 76 -8.93 7.79 -1.20
C ARG A 76 -7.91 7.30 -2.22
N PRO A 77 -8.31 7.01 -3.47
CA PRO A 77 -7.37 6.67 -4.53
C PRO A 77 -6.23 7.68 -4.65
N TRP A 78 -4.99 7.19 -4.60
CA TRP A 78 -3.80 8.05 -4.71
C TRP A 78 -3.53 8.40 -6.17
N SER A 79 -3.38 9.69 -6.46
CA SER A 79 -3.01 10.13 -7.81
C SER A 79 -1.55 9.81 -8.12
N ALA A 80 -1.18 9.87 -9.40
CA ALA A 80 0.23 9.77 -9.82
C ALA A 80 1.11 10.86 -9.17
N GLY A 81 0.56 12.04 -8.89
CA GLY A 81 1.24 13.12 -8.19
C GLY A 81 1.50 12.80 -6.71
N ASP A 82 0.50 12.27 -6.00
CA ASP A 82 0.64 11.85 -4.60
C ASP A 82 1.69 10.73 -4.49
N ALA A 83 1.57 9.75 -5.37
CA ALA A 83 2.51 8.66 -5.56
C ALA A 83 3.96 9.15 -5.77
N ALA A 84 4.17 10.14 -6.64
CA ALA A 84 5.50 10.71 -6.88
C ALA A 84 6.04 11.43 -5.63
N ARG A 85 5.22 12.24 -4.95
CA ARG A 85 5.63 12.95 -3.72
C ARG A 85 6.01 11.98 -2.61
N LEU A 86 5.23 10.92 -2.42
CA LEU A 86 5.54 9.87 -1.46
C LEU A 86 6.88 9.19 -1.76
N ARG A 87 7.15 8.82 -3.01
CA ARG A 87 8.46 8.24 -3.40
C ARG A 87 9.61 9.20 -3.14
N THR A 88 9.44 10.47 -3.47
CA THR A 88 10.47 11.50 -3.25
C THR A 88 10.81 11.67 -1.77
N VAL A 89 9.81 11.68 -0.89
CA VAL A 89 10.02 11.92 0.55
C VAL A 89 10.38 10.65 1.32
N GLY A 90 9.72 9.53 1.01
CA GLY A 90 9.88 8.27 1.73
C GLY A 90 11.00 7.38 1.22
N GLY A 91 11.44 7.55 -0.04
CA GLY A 91 12.54 6.81 -0.63
C GLY A 91 12.41 5.29 -0.48
N VAL A 92 13.53 4.62 -0.19
CA VAL A 92 13.58 3.16 0.03
C VAL A 92 12.74 2.74 1.23
N ARG A 93 12.73 3.53 2.31
CA ARG A 93 11.98 3.20 3.53
C ARG A 93 10.47 3.14 3.31
N LEU A 94 9.94 3.90 2.36
CA LEU A 94 8.54 3.75 1.92
C LEU A 94 8.31 2.39 1.24
N LEU A 95 9.24 1.93 0.40
CA LEU A 95 9.11 0.62 -0.25
C LEU A 95 9.16 -0.51 0.78
N ASP A 96 10.09 -0.44 1.74
CA ASP A 96 10.17 -1.40 2.85
C ASP A 96 8.88 -1.42 3.67
N THR A 97 8.32 -0.23 3.94
CA THR A 97 7.04 -0.08 4.65
C THR A 97 5.89 -0.75 3.88
N LEU A 98 5.86 -0.62 2.55
CA LEU A 98 4.84 -1.23 1.71
C LEU A 98 5.04 -2.75 1.58
N ASP A 99 6.28 -3.22 1.52
CA ASP A 99 6.61 -4.65 1.51
C ASP A 99 6.25 -5.33 2.83
N GLU A 100 6.36 -4.61 3.95
CA GLU A 100 5.86 -5.07 5.25
C GLU A 100 4.35 -5.25 5.25
N LEU A 101 3.58 -4.34 4.64
CA LEU A 101 2.12 -4.49 4.49
C LEU A 101 1.76 -5.70 3.62
N VAL A 102 2.48 -5.91 2.50
CA VAL A 102 2.28 -7.08 1.64
C VAL A 102 2.57 -8.38 2.39
N THR A 103 3.68 -8.42 3.15
CA THR A 103 4.05 -9.59 3.97
C THR A 103 3.06 -9.82 5.11
N GLY A 104 2.57 -8.74 5.71
CA GLY A 104 1.54 -8.75 6.73
C GLY A 104 0.26 -9.45 6.29
N VAL A 105 -0.16 -9.32 5.03
CA VAL A 105 -1.36 -10.02 4.51
C VAL A 105 -1.22 -11.53 4.68
N SER A 106 -0.05 -12.09 4.37
CA SER A 106 0.22 -13.52 4.52
C SER A 106 0.21 -13.96 5.99
N ARG A 107 0.81 -13.16 6.88
CA ARG A 107 0.80 -13.45 8.33
C ARG A 107 -0.61 -13.41 8.91
N CYS A 108 -1.39 -12.40 8.53
CA CYS A 108 -2.75 -12.17 9.01
C CYS A 108 -3.79 -13.13 8.41
N ARG A 109 -3.49 -13.83 7.31
CA ARG A 109 -4.34 -14.88 6.74
C ARG A 109 -4.18 -16.24 7.41
N LEU A 110 -3.10 -16.47 8.14
CA LEU A 110 -2.90 -17.73 8.86
C LEU A 110 -3.59 -17.63 10.22
N PRO A 111 -4.52 -18.55 10.57
CA PRO A 111 -5.09 -18.58 11.91
C PRO A 111 -3.98 -18.88 12.94
N HIS A 112 -3.89 -18.06 13.99
CA HIS A 112 -3.12 -18.36 15.20
C HIS A 112 -3.87 -19.37 16.07
#